data_AF-A0A1Q5ZZE6-F1
#
_entry.id   AF-A0A1Q5ZZE6-F1
#
_cell.length_a   1.000
_cell.length_b   1.000
_cell.length_c   1.000
_cell.angle_alpha   90.00
_cell.angle_beta   90.00
_cell.angle_gamma   90.00
#
_symmetry.space_group_name_H-M   'P 1'
#
loop_
_entity.id
_entity.type
_entity.pdbx_description
1 polymer ?
#
loop_
_entity_poly.entity_id
_entity_poly.type
_entity_poly.pdbx_seq_one_letter_code
_entity_poly.pdbx_strand_id
1 'polypeptide(L)'
;MTAKYLLQLLFKALAFSFALSLILGSIYYIVTFKTGNYVQAMPSIVSGSLLLNTILTMMAFATMLLMHKSIYVNLFLRLLVFFGGTVAFMAYVFIHQMSESNKVFYASCGISFFVVQVILYYRMVKAYPTMKMG
;
A
#
# COMPACT_ATOMS: atom_id res chain seq x y z
N MET A 1 -11.23 -4.05 19.35
CA MET A 1 -9.95 -3.65 18.72
C MET A 1 -9.57 -2.29 19.26
N THR A 2 -8.47 -2.17 20.01
CA THR A 2 -8.03 -0.86 20.51
C THR A 2 -7.37 -0.06 19.40
N ALA A 3 -7.61 1.26 19.39
CA ALA A 3 -7.07 2.16 18.37
C ALA A 3 -5.54 2.07 18.25
N LYS A 4 -4.86 1.91 19.39
CA LYS A 4 -3.40 1.71 19.46
C LYS A 4 -2.92 0.49 18.66
N TYR A 5 -3.62 -0.63 18.72
CA TYR A 5 -3.20 -1.85 18.02
C TYR A 5 -3.35 -1.72 16.50
N LEU A 6 -4.48 -1.18 16.04
CA LEU A 6 -4.70 -0.91 14.62
C LEU A 6 -3.63 0.06 14.09
N LEU A 7 -3.36 1.15 14.83
CA LEU A 7 -2.35 2.15 14.47
C LEU A 7 -0.95 1.53 14.36
N GLN A 8 -0.55 0.69 15.32
CA GLN A 8 0.75 0.00 15.28
C GLN A 8 0.87 -0.95 14.09
N LEU A 9 -0.19 -1.69 13.77
CA LEU A 9 -0.21 -2.61 12.64
C LEU A 9 -0.07 -1.85 11.31
N LEU A 10 -0.79 -0.73 11.19
CA LEU A 10 -0.73 0.18 10.05
C LEU A 10 0.65 0.80 9.89
N PHE A 11 1.23 1.32 10.97
CA PHE A 11 2.56 1.94 10.94
C PHE A 11 3.64 0.95 10.51
N LYS A 12 3.59 -0.29 11.01
CA LYS A 12 4.51 -1.36 10.59
C LYS A 12 4.38 -1.69 9.11
N ALA A 13 3.16 -1.75 8.58
CA ALA A 13 2.94 -1.99 7.16
C ALA A 13 3.35 -0.80 6.28
N LEU A 14 3.12 0.43 6.74
CA LEU A 14 3.58 1.65 6.08
C LEU A 14 5.11 1.66 5.97
N ALA A 15 5.80 1.45 7.09
CA ALA A 15 7.26 1.40 7.12
C ALA A 15 7.81 0.27 6.24
N PHE A 16 7.19 -0.91 6.29
CA PHE A 16 7.59 -2.05 5.45
C PHE A 16 7.38 -1.77 3.97
N SER A 17 6.22 -1.23 3.59
CA SER A 17 5.90 -0.95 2.20
C SER A 17 6.74 0.19 1.63
N PHE A 18 7.14 1.17 2.45
CA PHE A 18 8.10 2.21 2.06
C PHE A 18 9.51 1.65 1.81
N ALA A 19 9.99 0.77 2.70
CA ALA A 19 11.26 0.09 2.49
C ALA A 19 11.23 -0.75 1.20
N LEU A 20 10.12 -1.46 0.97
CA LEU A 20 9.93 -2.31 -0.20
C LEU A 20 9.82 -1.50 -1.50
N SER A 21 9.17 -0.32 -1.48
CA SER A 21 9.13 0.57 -2.65
C SER A 21 10.49 1.15 -3.00
N LEU A 22 11.31 1.49 -1.99
CA LEU A 22 12.69 1.93 -2.20
C LEU A 22 13.53 0.81 -2.83
N ILE A 23 13.44 -0.41 -2.31
CA ILE A 23 14.16 -1.57 -2.84
C ILE A 23 13.75 -1.87 -4.28
N LEU A 24 12.45 -1.90 -4.58
CA LEU A 24 11.95 -2.13 -5.95
C LEU A 24 12.35 -1.03 -6.91
N GLY A 25 12.29 0.24 -6.49
CA GLY A 25 12.78 1.37 -7.29
C GLY A 25 14.27 1.28 -7.59
N SER A 26 15.03 0.82 -6.61
CA SER A 26 16.48 0.62 -6.73
C SER A 26 16.81 -0.50 -7.71
N ILE A 27 16.13 -1.66 -7.60
CA ILE A 27 16.31 -2.80 -8.51
C ILE A 27 15.89 -2.44 -9.93
N TYR A 28 14.72 -1.81 -10.09
CA TYR A 28 14.19 -1.41 -11.39
C TYR A 28 15.18 -0.53 -12.15
N TYR A 29 15.79 0.44 -11.45
CA TYR A 29 16.73 1.35 -12.06
C TYR A 29 18.05 0.67 -12.47
N ILE A 30 18.59 -0.22 -11.61
CA ILE A 30 19.80 -1.00 -11.93
C ILE A 30 19.60 -1.82 -13.21
N VAL A 31 18.44 -2.47 -13.34
CA VAL A 31 18.12 -3.31 -14.50
C VAL A 31 17.90 -2.48 -15.77
N THR A 32 17.19 -1.35 -15.65
CA THR A 32 16.73 -0.57 -16.81
C THR A 32 17.82 0.33 -17.38
N PHE A 33 18.53 1.06 -16.52
CA PHE A 33 19.46 2.09 -16.99
C PHE A 33 20.90 1.61 -17.14
N LYS A 34 21.28 0.47 -16.51
CA LYS A 34 22.65 -0.12 -16.55
C LYS A 34 23.80 0.90 -16.37
N THR A 35 23.52 2.08 -15.82
CA THR A 35 24.47 3.17 -15.67
C THR A 35 24.93 3.17 -14.22
N GLY A 36 26.25 3.23 -14.01
CA GLY A 36 26.85 3.30 -12.68
C GLY A 36 26.55 4.60 -11.92
N ASN A 37 25.63 5.45 -12.40
CA ASN A 37 25.37 6.78 -11.89
C ASN A 37 23.94 6.90 -11.31
N TYR A 38 23.83 6.58 -10.02
CA TYR A 38 22.59 6.52 -9.25
C TYR A 38 21.96 7.89 -8.97
N VAL A 39 22.73 8.97 -9.13
CA VAL A 39 22.33 10.34 -8.75
C VAL A 39 21.15 10.85 -9.59
N GLN A 40 21.09 10.47 -10.87
CA GLN A 40 19.98 10.84 -11.76
C GLN A 40 18.72 9.98 -11.53
N ALA A 41 18.87 8.81 -10.93
CA ALA A 41 17.80 7.87 -10.60
C ALA A 41 16.97 8.30 -9.39
N MET A 42 17.68 8.90 -8.44
CA MET A 42 17.19 9.12 -7.09
C MET A 42 15.89 9.94 -7.04
N PRO A 43 15.70 11.01 -7.83
CA PRO A 43 14.45 11.77 -7.84
C PRO A 43 13.24 10.94 -8.28
N SER A 44 13.41 10.05 -9.27
CA SER A 44 12.34 9.16 -9.76
C SER A 44 11.99 8.07 -8.75
N ILE A 45 13.01 7.49 -8.10
CA ILE A 45 12.81 6.49 -7.03
C ILE A 45 12.10 7.12 -5.81
N VAL A 46 12.53 8.33 -5.43
CA VAL A 46 11.97 9.06 -4.29
C VAL A 46 10.54 9.51 -4.57
N SER A 47 10.26 10.07 -5.74
CA SER A 47 8.90 10.47 -6.13
C SER A 47 7.95 9.27 -6.22
N GLY A 48 8.40 8.14 -6.77
CA GLY A 48 7.65 6.89 -6.79
C GLY A 48 7.35 6.35 -5.40
N SER A 49 8.34 6.37 -4.50
CA SER A 49 8.16 5.95 -3.11
C SER A 49 7.26 6.91 -2.32
N LEU A 50 7.35 8.22 -2.55
CA LEU A 50 6.49 9.23 -1.92
C LEU A 50 5.03 9.08 -2.36
N LEU A 51 4.78 8.87 -3.65
CA LEU A 51 3.43 8.61 -4.17
C LEU A 51 2.84 7.38 -3.49
N LEU A 52 3.62 6.29 -3.41
CA LEU A 52 3.20 5.06 -2.74
C LEU A 52 2.89 5.30 -1.25
N ASN A 53 3.75 6.05 -0.56
CA ASN A 53 3.57 6.35 0.87
C ASN A 53 2.36 7.24 1.12
N THR A 54 2.06 8.17 0.22
CA THR A 54 0.88 9.02 0.32
C THR A 54 -0.39 8.20 0.19
N ILE A 55 -0.43 7.28 -0.76
CA ILE A 55 -1.56 6.34 -0.94
C ILE A 55 -1.68 5.42 0.27
N LEU A 56 -0.58 4.83 0.74
CA LEU A 56 -0.55 4.03 1.98
C LEU A 56 -1.12 4.80 3.17
N THR A 57 -0.77 6.07 3.32
CA THR A 57 -1.19 6.91 4.45
C THR A 57 -2.69 7.22 4.36
N MET A 58 -3.19 7.58 3.18
CA MET A 58 -4.63 7.77 2.96
C MET A 58 -5.43 6.51 3.24
N MET A 59 -4.90 5.34 2.84
CA MET A 59 -5.57 4.05 3.08
C MET A 59 -5.49 3.61 4.54
N ALA A 60 -4.37 3.86 5.22
CA ALA A 60 -4.24 3.65 6.65
C ALA A 60 -5.26 4.50 7.42
N PHE A 61 -5.48 5.74 6.98
CA PHE A 61 -6.51 6.59 7.55
C PHE A 61 -7.91 6.04 7.32
N ALA A 62 -8.22 5.57 6.10
CA ALA A 62 -9.50 4.95 5.78
C ALA A 62 -9.78 3.71 6.63
N THR A 63 -8.76 2.91 6.94
CA THR A 63 -8.93 1.72 7.80
C THR A 63 -9.30 2.04 9.25
N MET A 64 -9.09 3.28 9.74
CA MET A 64 -9.62 3.70 11.05
C MET A 64 -11.14 3.73 11.09
N LEU A 65 -11.81 3.92 9.95
CA LEU A 65 -13.28 3.87 9.85
C LEU A 65 -13.83 2.49 10.24
N LEU A 66 -13.01 1.44 10.19
CA LEU A 66 -13.39 0.09 10.61
C LEU A 66 -13.54 -0.06 12.14
N MET A 67 -13.20 0.97 12.92
CA MET A 67 -13.58 1.02 14.33
C MET A 67 -15.09 1.13 14.52
N HIS A 68 -15.82 1.65 13.52
CA HIS A 68 -17.28 1.65 13.54
C HIS A 68 -17.84 0.26 13.24
N LYS A 69 -18.67 -0.25 14.16
CA LYS A 69 -19.31 -1.57 14.06
C LYS A 69 -20.14 -1.73 12.78
N SER A 70 -20.81 -0.69 12.32
CA SER A 70 -21.60 -0.69 11.09
C SER A 70 -20.76 -0.98 9.84
N ILE A 71 -19.53 -0.43 9.78
CA ILE A 71 -18.60 -0.62 8.67
C ILE A 71 -17.91 -1.98 8.78
N TYR A 72 -17.55 -2.41 9.99
CA TYR A 72 -16.86 -3.69 10.19
C TYR A 72 -17.72 -4.91 9.87
N VAL A 73 -19.02 -4.88 10.22
CA VAL A 73 -19.96 -5.99 10.01
C VAL A 73 -20.31 -6.16 8.53
N ASN A 74 -20.35 -5.06 7.78
CA ASN A 74 -20.66 -5.11 6.36
C ASN A 74 -19.40 -5.48 5.56
N LEU A 75 -19.37 -6.70 5.01
CA LEU A 75 -18.26 -7.21 4.21
C LEU A 75 -17.92 -6.28 3.02
N PHE A 76 -18.93 -5.76 2.33
CA PHE A 76 -18.73 -4.94 1.14
C PHE A 76 -18.05 -3.61 1.49
N LEU A 77 -18.58 -2.89 2.48
CA LEU A 77 -17.98 -1.64 2.96
C LEU A 77 -16.56 -1.88 3.49
N ARG A 78 -16.35 -2.98 4.19
CA ARG A 78 -15.04 -3.36 4.70
C ARG A 78 -14.02 -3.57 3.57
N LEU A 79 -14.38 -4.32 2.54
CA LEU A 79 -13.50 -4.54 1.38
C LEU A 79 -13.26 -3.25 0.60
N LEU A 80 -14.27 -2.41 0.42
CA LEU A 80 -14.14 -1.13 -0.29
C LEU A 80 -13.20 -0.17 0.45
N VAL A 81 -13.33 -0.06 1.77
CA VAL A 81 -12.44 0.77 2.60
C VAL A 81 -11.01 0.23 2.61
N PHE A 82 -10.84 -1.10 2.61
CA PHE A 82 -9.51 -1.72 2.70
C PHE A 82 -8.77 -1.77 1.36
N PHE A 83 -9.45 -2.09 0.26
CA PHE A 83 -8.84 -2.33 -1.05
C PHE A 83 -9.12 -1.23 -2.08
N GLY A 84 -10.08 -0.33 -1.82
CA GLY A 84 -10.55 0.64 -2.81
C GLY A 84 -9.46 1.54 -3.37
N GLY A 85 -8.56 2.05 -2.50
CA GLY A 85 -7.43 2.88 -2.92
C GLY A 85 -6.40 2.12 -3.78
N THR A 86 -6.18 0.83 -3.53
CA THR A 86 -5.27 -0.02 -4.33
C THR A 86 -5.83 -0.26 -5.71
N VAL A 87 -7.12 -0.56 -5.77
CA VAL A 87 -7.84 -0.77 -7.02
C VAL A 87 -7.86 0.53 -7.82
N ALA A 88 -8.13 1.66 -7.17
CA ALA A 88 -8.09 2.99 -7.80
C ALA A 88 -6.69 3.34 -8.30
N PHE A 89 -5.64 3.03 -7.53
CA PHE A 89 -4.25 3.24 -7.95
C PHE A 89 -3.88 2.40 -9.16
N MET A 90 -4.20 1.09 -9.13
CA MET A 90 -3.94 0.22 -10.28
C MET A 90 -4.72 0.69 -11.51
N ALA A 91 -5.99 1.05 -11.36
CA ALA A 91 -6.78 1.63 -12.44
C ALA A 91 -6.14 2.92 -12.99
N TYR A 92 -5.66 3.81 -12.13
CA TYR A 92 -4.96 5.02 -12.54
C TYR A 92 -3.70 4.71 -13.37
N VAL A 93 -2.88 3.74 -12.95
CA VAL A 93 -1.68 3.33 -13.69
C VAL A 93 -2.00 2.83 -15.11
N PHE A 94 -3.13 2.12 -15.29
CA PHE A 94 -3.53 1.61 -16.60
C PHE A 94 -4.24 2.64 -17.48
N ILE A 95 -5.00 3.56 -16.88
CA ILE A 95 -5.76 4.58 -17.62
C ILE A 95 -4.85 5.74 -18.04
N HIS A 96 -3.86 6.12 -17.22
CA HIS A 96 -3.00 7.24 -17.53
C HIS A 96 -1.93 6.86 -18.57
N GLN A 97 -1.69 7.77 -19.52
CA GLN A 97 -0.62 7.61 -20.50
C GLN A 97 0.74 7.89 -19.85
N MET A 98 1.31 6.85 -19.25
CA MET A 98 2.69 6.83 -18.77
C MET A 98 3.57 6.05 -19.75
N SER A 99 4.88 6.31 -19.71
CA SER A 99 5.85 5.49 -20.44
C SER A 99 5.76 4.03 -20.00
N GLU A 100 6.02 3.09 -20.92
CA GLU A 100 6.05 1.63 -20.67
C GLU A 100 6.86 1.29 -19.41
N SER A 101 8.05 1.90 -19.30
CA SER A 101 8.96 1.81 -18.17
C SER A 101 8.29 2.18 -16.83
N ASN A 102 7.62 3.33 -16.79
CA ASN A 102 6.95 3.79 -15.58
C ASN A 102 5.72 2.95 -15.24
N LYS A 103 4.97 2.47 -16.25
CA LYS A 103 3.82 1.57 -16.04
C LYS A 103 4.25 0.29 -15.36
N VAL A 104 5.32 -0.35 -15.83
CA VAL A 104 5.85 -1.58 -15.22
C VAL A 104 6.29 -1.31 -13.78
N PHE A 105 7.00 -0.21 -13.54
CA PHE A 105 7.43 0.18 -12.21
C PHE A 105 6.25 0.38 -11.24
N TYR A 106 5.28 1.21 -11.59
CA TYR A 106 4.13 1.50 -10.73
C TYR A 106 3.20 0.30 -10.58
N ALA A 107 3.02 -0.53 -11.61
CA ALA A 107 2.25 -1.77 -11.52
C ALA A 107 2.91 -2.77 -10.55
N SER A 108 4.24 -2.92 -10.60
CA SER A 108 4.97 -3.78 -9.67
C SER A 108 4.83 -3.32 -8.21
N CYS A 109 4.83 -2.00 -8.00
CA CYS A 109 4.59 -1.42 -6.68
C CYS A 109 3.14 -1.62 -6.23
N GLY A 110 2.15 -1.45 -7.12
CA GLY A 110 0.73 -1.68 -6.83
C GLY A 110 0.42 -3.13 -6.46
N ILE A 111 1.03 -4.10 -7.15
CA ILE A 111 0.93 -5.53 -6.82
C ILE A 111 1.53 -5.81 -5.44
N SER A 112 2.74 -5.32 -5.18
CA SER A 112 3.41 -5.52 -3.89
C SER A 112 2.59 -4.95 -2.73
N PHE A 113 2.00 -3.78 -2.94
CA PHE A 113 1.09 -3.15 -1.99
C PHE A 113 -0.17 -3.98 -1.76
N PHE A 114 -0.78 -4.51 -2.83
CA PHE A 114 -1.96 -5.36 -2.73
C PHE A 114 -1.69 -6.58 -1.86
N VAL A 115 -0.52 -7.23 -2.01
CA VAL A 115 -0.10 -8.36 -1.17
C VAL A 115 0.01 -7.95 0.30
N VAL A 116 0.68 -6.83 0.59
CA VAL A 116 0.80 -6.31 1.97
C VAL A 116 -0.58 -6.03 2.57
N GLN A 117 -1.49 -5.45 1.80
CA GLN A 117 -2.86 -5.21 2.24
C GLN A 117 -3.65 -6.49 2.50
N VAL A 118 -3.53 -7.51 1.65
CA VAL A 118 -4.18 -8.80 1.90
C VAL A 118 -3.69 -9.40 3.22
N ILE A 119 -2.38 -9.34 3.48
CA ILE A 119 -1.79 -9.82 4.74
C ILE A 119 -2.33 -9.04 5.94
N LEU A 120 -2.40 -7.71 5.84
CA LEU A 120 -2.95 -6.85 6.89
C LEU A 120 -4.43 -7.11 7.12
N TYR A 121 -5.21 -7.20 6.06
CA TYR A 121 -6.64 -7.51 6.11
C TYR A 121 -6.87 -8.83 6.83
N TYR A 122 -6.11 -9.88 6.45
CA TYR A 122 -6.20 -11.18 7.09
C TYR A 122 -5.86 -11.12 8.59
N ARG A 123 -4.77 -10.43 8.95
CA ARG A 123 -4.38 -10.23 10.37
C ARG A 123 -5.45 -9.46 11.14
N MET A 124 -6.03 -8.43 10.54
CA MET A 124 -7.07 -7.60 11.15
C MET A 124 -8.38 -8.38 11.36
N VAL A 125 -8.83 -9.13 10.36
CA VAL A 125 -10.02 -9.98 10.45
C VAL A 125 -9.81 -11.10 11.48
N LYS A 126 -8.64 -11.74 11.51
CA LYS A 126 -8.33 -12.81 12.48
C LYS A 126 -8.22 -12.31 13.92
N ALA A 127 -7.75 -11.08 14.15
CA ALA A 127 -7.61 -10.50 15.49
C ALA A 127 -8.93 -9.96 16.08
N TYR A 128 -9.99 -9.83 15.27
CA TYR A 128 -11.27 -9.30 15.70
C TYR A 128 -12.22 -10.30 16.41
N PRO A 129 -12.36 -11.58 15.99
CA PRO A 129 -13.25 -12.53 16.68
C PRO A 129 -12.88 -12.74 18.16
N THR A 130 -11.60 -12.58 18.52
CA THR A 130 -11.12 -12.72 19.91
C THR A 130 -11.42 -11.52 20.81
N MET A 131 -11.83 -10.35 20.29
CA MET A 131 -12.19 -9.18 21.11
C MET A 131 -13.70 -9.03 21.34
N LYS A 132 -14.51 -10.00 20.91
CA LYS A 132 -15.95 -10.06 21.20
C LYS A 132 -16.32 -11.14 22.24
N MET A 133 -15.34 -11.69 22.96
CA MET A 133 -15.57 -12.64 24.06
C MET A 133 -14.98 -12.14 25.40
N GLY A 134 -14.86 -10.82 25.57
CA GLY A 134 -14.48 -10.18 26.82
C GLY A 134 -15.28 -8.91 27.02
#